data_AF-R7QR53-F1
#
_entry.id   AF-R7QR53-F1
#
_cell.length_a   1.000
_cell.length_b   1.000
_cell.length_c   1.000
_cell.angle_alpha   90.00
_cell.angle_beta   90.00
_cell.angle_gamma   90.00
#
_symmetry.space_group_name_H-M   'P 1'
#
loop_
_entity.id
_entity.type
_entity.pdbx_description
1 polymer ?
#
loop_
_entity_poly.entity_id
_entity_poly.type
_entity_poly.pdbx_seq_one_letter_code
_entity_poly.pdbx_strand_id
1 'polypeptide(L)'
;MVQMRTVLRVADNSGAKTVRCINILRRRRQRPSGNVGSELVVSVTANDRSVKTKKVRKGEVHRALVVRAKNEPLRRDGGFVRTGDTAAILLNADGTAPVATRIRGPVSAALDRKRYLKVLSLARVSLFSTAAAHTPKPRAGLAHAETPGPEPARPAFAGRHRGVWRRYH
;
A
#
# COMPACT_ATOMS: atom_id res chain seq x y z
N MET A 1 5.41 -3.88 -3.17
CA MET A 1 5.30 -4.78 -4.35
C MET A 1 6.38 -5.86 -4.40
N VAL A 2 5.94 -7.09 -4.63
CA VAL A 2 6.69 -8.36 -4.73
C VAL A 2 6.22 -9.07 -5.99
N GLN A 3 7.12 -9.71 -6.71
CA GLN A 3 6.80 -10.54 -7.87
C GLN A 3 7.52 -11.89 -7.80
N MET A 4 7.21 -12.78 -8.74
CA MET A 4 7.95 -14.04 -8.92
C MET A 4 9.47 -13.81 -8.93
N ARG A 5 10.22 -14.73 -8.33
CA ARG A 5 11.70 -14.69 -8.19
C ARG A 5 12.25 -13.55 -7.32
N THR A 6 11.41 -12.66 -6.79
CA THR A 6 11.83 -11.63 -5.83
C THR A 6 12.44 -12.29 -4.61
N VAL A 7 13.58 -11.76 -4.15
CA VAL A 7 14.21 -12.17 -2.88
C VAL A 7 13.74 -11.24 -1.77
N LEU A 8 13.20 -11.81 -0.71
CA LEU A 8 12.71 -11.10 0.47
C LEU A 8 13.59 -11.42 1.67
N ARG A 9 13.75 -10.44 2.57
CA ARG A 9 14.34 -10.69 3.89
C ARG A 9 13.32 -11.36 4.80
N VAL A 10 13.79 -12.24 5.67
CA VAL A 10 12.94 -12.86 6.68
C VAL A 10 12.99 -12.05 7.97
N ALA A 11 11.82 -11.60 8.42
CA ALA A 11 11.64 -10.73 9.58
C ALA A 11 11.24 -11.52 10.84
N ASP A 12 11.80 -12.71 11.04
CA ASP A 12 11.47 -13.56 12.19
C ASP A 12 12.69 -14.36 12.69
N ASN A 13 12.50 -15.19 13.72
CA ASN A 13 13.53 -16.07 14.27
C ASN A 13 13.39 -17.55 13.83
N SER A 14 12.77 -17.84 12.69
CA SER A 14 12.68 -19.20 12.13
C SER A 14 14.04 -19.82 11.80
N GLY A 15 15.05 -18.98 11.56
CA GLY A 15 16.38 -19.39 11.12
C GLY A 15 16.61 -19.19 9.62
N ALA A 16 15.61 -18.73 8.86
CA ALA A 16 15.82 -18.20 7.51
C ALA A 16 16.31 -16.75 7.56
N LYS A 17 17.21 -16.38 6.63
CA LYS A 17 17.71 -15.01 6.43
C LYS A 17 17.06 -14.36 5.21
N THR A 18 17.00 -15.11 4.10
CA THR A 18 16.37 -14.68 2.85
C THR A 18 15.57 -15.81 2.23
N VAL A 19 14.51 -15.44 1.53
CA VAL A 19 13.63 -16.36 0.80
C VAL A 19 13.40 -15.84 -0.61
N ARG A 20 13.16 -16.74 -1.58
CA ARG A 20 12.81 -16.38 -2.95
C ARG A 20 11.35 -16.75 -3.22
N CYS A 21 10.60 -15.81 -3.76
CA CYS A 21 9.21 -16.02 -4.17
C CYS A 21 9.13 -17.01 -5.34
N ILE A 22 8.40 -18.10 -5.15
CA ILE A 22 8.10 -19.12 -6.16
C ILE A 22 6.65 -19.01 -6.64
N ASN A 23 5.74 -18.54 -5.79
CA ASN A 23 4.36 -18.26 -6.19
C ASN A 23 3.74 -17.17 -5.32
N ILE A 24 2.74 -16.47 -5.84
CA ILE A 24 1.94 -15.50 -5.10
C ILE A 24 0.52 -16.06 -4.99
N LEU A 25 0.11 -16.39 -3.77
CA LEU A 25 -1.23 -16.91 -3.49
C LEU A 25 -2.22 -15.75 -3.58
N ARG A 26 -2.99 -15.72 -4.67
CA ARG A 26 -3.92 -14.65 -5.00
C ARG A 26 -5.26 -15.21 -5.44
N ARG A 27 -6.32 -14.40 -5.33
CA ARG A 27 -7.61 -14.72 -5.94
C ARG A 27 -7.51 -14.58 -7.46
N ARG A 28 -8.32 -15.35 -8.19
CA ARG A 28 -8.47 -15.20 -9.65
C ARG A 28 -8.79 -13.74 -9.97
N ARG A 29 -8.16 -13.18 -11.01
CA ARG A 29 -8.24 -11.77 -11.47
C ARG A 29 -7.44 -10.72 -10.66
N GLN A 30 -6.83 -11.05 -9.53
CA GLN A 30 -5.90 -10.12 -8.88
C GLN A 30 -4.59 -10.02 -9.67
N ARG A 31 -3.88 -8.89 -9.58
CA ARG A 31 -2.57 -8.69 -10.22
C ARG A 31 -1.60 -9.81 -9.82
N PRO A 32 -0.67 -10.22 -10.70
CA PRO A 32 0.32 -11.28 -10.40
C PRO A 32 1.45 -10.79 -9.47
N SER A 33 1.24 -9.70 -8.73
CA SER A 33 2.18 -9.07 -7.82
C SER A 33 1.58 -9.05 -6.41
N GLY A 34 2.40 -9.26 -5.39
CA GLY A 34 2.04 -9.17 -3.99
C GLY A 34 2.40 -7.81 -3.39
N ASN A 35 1.62 -7.35 -2.43
CA ASN A 35 1.92 -6.22 -1.56
C ASN A 35 1.93 -6.68 -0.10
N VAL A 36 2.03 -5.75 0.85
CA VAL A 36 1.82 -6.08 2.26
C VAL A 36 0.50 -6.86 2.45
N GLY A 37 0.54 -7.91 3.26
CA GLY A 37 -0.60 -8.81 3.49
C GLY A 37 -0.78 -9.90 2.44
N SER A 38 -0.02 -9.89 1.35
CA SER A 38 -0.04 -10.98 0.38
C SER A 38 0.67 -12.22 0.91
N GLU A 39 0.07 -13.38 0.66
CA GLU A 39 0.65 -14.67 1.00
C GLU A 39 1.40 -15.24 -0.21
N LEU A 40 2.55 -15.83 0.05
CA LEU A 40 3.50 -16.31 -0.94
C LEU A 40 3.83 -17.77 -0.69
N VAL A 41 4.21 -18.48 -1.74
CA VAL A 41 5.02 -19.71 -1.64
C VAL A 41 6.46 -19.32 -1.92
N VAL A 42 7.37 -19.67 -1.03
CA VAL A 42 8.77 -19.25 -1.08
C VAL A 42 9.72 -20.40 -0.83
N SER A 43 10.93 -20.35 -1.40
CA SER A 43 12.04 -21.22 -0.99
C SER A 43 13.05 -20.46 -0.15
N VAL A 44 13.57 -21.11 0.89
CA VAL A 44 14.64 -20.56 1.72
C VAL A 44 15.95 -20.53 0.92
N THR A 45 16.51 -19.34 0.72
CA THR A 45 17.75 -19.17 -0.08
C THR A 45 19.00 -19.07 0.79
N ALA A 46 18.88 -18.52 2.00
CA ALA A 46 19.94 -18.48 2.98
C ALA A 46 19.37 -18.59 4.39
N ASN A 47 20.11 -19.25 5.28
CA ASN A 47 19.81 -19.28 6.70
C ASN A 47 20.56 -18.19 7.46
N ASP A 48 20.00 -17.78 8.59
CA ASP A 48 20.64 -16.86 9.52
C ASP A 48 21.69 -17.64 10.34
N ARG A 49 22.94 -17.18 10.32
CA ARG A 49 24.05 -17.81 11.05
C ARG A 49 23.99 -17.53 12.55
N SER A 50 23.27 -16.47 12.97
CA SER A 50 23.14 -16.09 14.38
C SER A 50 22.13 -16.96 15.15
N VAL A 51 21.28 -17.72 14.46
CA VAL A 51 20.27 -18.58 15.07
C VAL A 51 20.86 -19.96 15.32
N LYS A 52 21.04 -20.32 16.61
CA LYS A 52 21.61 -21.62 17.04
C LYS A 52 20.72 -22.80 16.63
N THR A 53 19.41 -22.71 16.92
CA THR A 53 18.43 -23.76 16.58
C THR A 53 17.54 -23.27 15.43
N LYS A 54 17.81 -23.76 14.22
CA LYS A 54 17.05 -23.40 13.01
C LYS A 54 15.82 -24.31 12.88
N LYS A 55 14.64 -23.71 12.69
CA LYS A 55 13.41 -24.45 12.40
C LYS A 55 13.26 -24.80 10.92
N VAL A 56 14.02 -24.13 10.06
CA VAL A 56 13.93 -24.25 8.59
C VAL A 56 15.31 -24.41 7.98
N ARG A 57 15.40 -25.14 6.86
CA ARG A 57 16.65 -25.42 6.13
C ARG A 57 16.69 -24.68 4.79
N LYS A 58 17.89 -24.41 4.27
CA LYS A 58 18.07 -23.87 2.91
C LYS A 58 17.47 -24.85 1.89
N GLY A 59 16.76 -24.33 0.90
CA GLY A 59 16.08 -25.10 -0.14
C GLY A 59 14.64 -25.49 0.21
N GLU A 60 14.27 -25.46 1.48
CA GLU A 60 12.92 -25.82 1.93
C GLU A 60 11.88 -24.82 1.42
N VAL A 61 10.68 -25.32 1.09
CA VAL A 61 9.57 -24.53 0.58
C VAL A 61 8.56 -24.29 1.70
N HIS A 62 8.18 -23.02 1.88
CA HIS A 62 7.27 -22.58 2.93
C HIS A 62 6.24 -21.59 2.39
N ARG A 63 5.14 -21.43 3.12
CA ARG A 63 4.29 -20.25 2.97
C ARG A 63 4.91 -19.06 3.67
N ALA A 64 4.68 -17.86 3.16
CA ALA A 64 5.17 -16.64 3.77
C ALA A 64 4.17 -15.50 3.63
N LEU A 65 4.15 -14.59 4.61
CA LEU A 65 3.34 -13.38 4.60
C LEU A 65 4.24 -12.16 4.43
N VAL A 66 3.93 -11.30 3.45
CA VAL A 66 4.61 -10.01 3.30
C VAL A 66 4.16 -9.07 4.41
N VAL A 67 5.08 -8.63 5.26
CA VAL A 67 4.77 -7.78 6.43
C VAL A 67 5.13 -6.31 6.25
N ARG A 68 6.08 -6.02 5.35
CA ARG A 68 6.46 -4.66 4.92
C ARG A 68 7.12 -4.67 3.55
N ALA A 69 6.98 -3.58 2.81
CA ALA A 69 7.57 -3.42 1.48
C ALA A 69 8.25 -2.05 1.33
N LYS A 70 9.41 -2.02 0.66
CA LYS A 70 10.22 -0.80 0.47
C LYS A 70 9.44 0.38 -0.13
N ASN A 71 8.51 0.10 -1.04
CA ASN A 71 7.75 1.11 -1.77
C ASN A 71 6.44 1.51 -1.06
N GLU A 72 6.13 0.91 0.09
CA GLU A 72 4.90 1.19 0.85
C GLU A 72 5.28 1.90 2.15
N PRO A 73 5.12 3.23 2.23
CA PRO A 73 5.45 3.96 3.44
C PRO A 73 4.50 3.57 4.57
N LEU A 74 5.08 3.41 5.76
CA LEU A 74 4.42 3.01 6.98
C LEU A 74 4.13 4.27 7.80
N ARG A 75 2.87 4.55 8.15
CA ARG A 75 2.48 5.71 8.95
C ARG A 75 2.60 5.41 10.44
N ARG A 76 3.27 6.31 11.15
CA ARG A 76 3.25 6.45 12.62
C ARG A 76 2.70 7.82 12.94
N ASP A 77 2.06 8.00 14.09
CA ASP A 77 1.47 9.26 14.55
C ASP A 77 2.43 10.46 14.30
N GLY A 78 2.20 11.19 13.20
CA GLY A 78 3.00 12.35 12.77
C GLY A 78 3.92 12.19 11.54
N GLY A 79 4.12 10.99 10.96
CA GLY A 79 5.02 10.85 9.79
C GLY A 79 5.01 9.50 9.04
N PHE A 80 5.72 9.45 7.92
CA PHE A 80 5.93 8.25 7.11
C PHE A 80 7.32 7.66 7.35
N VAL A 81 7.37 6.36 7.66
CA VAL A 81 8.59 5.56 7.77
C VAL A 81 8.70 4.72 6.51
N ARG A 82 9.76 4.94 5.73
CA ARG A 82 10.12 4.03 4.64
C ARG A 82 11.14 3.03 5.15
N THR A 83 10.85 1.75 4.99
CA THR A 83 11.82 0.70 5.31
C THR A 83 12.70 0.46 4.08
N GLY A 84 14.01 0.33 4.29
CA GLY A 84 14.95 0.09 3.20
C GLY A 84 14.78 -1.27 2.52
N ASP A 85 14.03 -2.19 3.13
CA ASP A 85 13.82 -3.57 2.69
C ASP A 85 12.34 -3.96 2.53
N THR A 86 12.12 -4.99 1.71
CA THR A 86 10.87 -5.76 1.65
C THR A 86 11.08 -7.04 2.43
N ALA A 87 10.18 -7.32 3.38
CA ALA A 87 10.34 -8.42 4.32
C ALA A 87 9.07 -9.24 4.48
N ALA A 88 9.27 -10.53 4.76
CA ALA A 88 8.22 -11.50 5.01
C ALA A 88 8.50 -12.32 6.27
N ILE A 89 7.48 -12.99 6.77
CA ILE A 89 7.58 -13.99 7.85
C ILE A 89 7.16 -15.35 7.31
N LEU A 90 7.75 -16.43 7.85
CA LEU A 90 7.38 -17.77 7.46
C LEU A 90 6.14 -18.24 8.22
N LEU A 91 5.21 -18.85 7.47
CA LEU A 91 3.98 -19.43 7.98
C LEU A 91 4.01 -20.96 7.91
N ASN A 92 3.20 -21.60 8.74
CA ASN A 92 2.92 -23.03 8.64
C ASN A 92 2.27 -23.39 7.29
N ALA A 93 2.16 -24.68 7.01
CA ALA A 93 1.59 -25.21 5.76
C ALA A 93 0.17 -24.70 5.47
N ASP A 94 -0.61 -24.39 6.50
CA ASP A 94 -1.98 -23.88 6.38
C ASP A 94 -2.05 -22.36 6.19
N GLY A 95 -0.94 -21.65 6.39
CA GLY A 95 -0.88 -20.19 6.26
C GLY A 95 -1.58 -19.42 7.39
N THR A 96 -1.84 -20.06 8.53
CA THR A 96 -2.62 -19.50 9.66
C THR A 96 -1.74 -18.93 10.76
N ALA A 97 -0.54 -19.49 10.96
CA ALA A 97 0.33 -19.14 12.07
C ALA A 97 1.80 -19.06 11.64
N PRO A 98 2.60 -18.19 12.30
CA PRO A 98 4.03 -18.14 12.03
C PRO A 98 4.75 -19.39 12.55
N VAL A 99 5.75 -19.85 11.79
CA VAL A 99 6.68 -20.93 12.23
C VAL A 99 7.55 -20.45 13.38
N ALA A 100 7.90 -19.16 13.35
CA ALA A 100 8.74 -18.49 14.31
C ALA A 100 8.02 -18.17 15.63
N THR A 101 8.79 -17.99 16.71
CA THR A 101 8.25 -17.56 18.02
C THR A 101 8.33 -16.05 18.24
N ARG A 102 9.08 -15.33 17.40
CA ARG A 102 9.24 -13.88 17.51
C ARG A 102 9.42 -13.23 16.14
N ILE A 103 8.80 -12.07 15.96
CA ILE A 103 8.95 -11.23 14.76
C ILE A 103 9.94 -10.10 15.03
N ARG A 104 10.75 -9.78 14.01
CA ARG A 104 11.85 -8.80 14.05
C ARG A 104 11.49 -7.55 13.23
N GLY A 105 11.58 -6.38 13.88
CA GLY A 105 11.39 -5.09 13.24
C GLY A 105 9.91 -4.73 13.00
N PRO A 106 9.67 -3.64 12.26
CA PRO A 106 8.33 -3.07 12.07
C PRO A 106 7.43 -3.97 11.23
N VAL A 107 6.13 -3.99 11.57
CA VAL A 107 5.08 -4.74 10.85
C VAL A 107 3.98 -3.76 10.45
N SER A 108 3.47 -3.89 9.23
CA SER A 108 2.34 -3.07 8.81
C SER A 108 1.05 -3.42 9.56
N ALA A 109 0.30 -2.40 9.96
CA ALA A 109 -1.05 -2.50 10.51
C ALA A 109 -2.10 -2.84 9.45
N ALA A 110 -1.73 -2.83 8.16
CA ALA A 110 -2.63 -3.18 7.06
C ALA A 110 -2.90 -4.69 6.94
N LEU A 111 -2.20 -5.52 7.73
CA LEU A 111 -2.49 -6.95 7.81
C LEU A 111 -3.91 -7.16 8.36
N ASP A 112 -4.63 -8.12 7.77
CA ASP A 112 -5.94 -8.52 8.24
C ASP A 112 -5.85 -9.06 9.68
N ARG A 113 -6.42 -8.29 10.63
CA ARG A 113 -6.40 -8.63 12.05
C ARG A 113 -7.11 -9.93 12.36
N LYS A 114 -8.19 -10.27 11.63
CA LYS A 114 -8.96 -11.50 11.87
C LYS A 114 -8.14 -12.72 11.45
N ARG A 115 -7.43 -12.62 10.33
CA ARG A 115 -6.64 -13.72 9.77
C ARG A 115 -5.28 -13.90 10.45
N TYR A 116 -4.63 -12.80 10.85
CA TYR A 116 -3.23 -12.81 11.28
C TYR A 116 -3.04 -12.33 12.73
N LEU A 117 -4.00 -12.59 13.61
CA LEU A 117 -3.95 -12.17 15.02
C LEU A 117 -2.66 -12.60 15.73
N LYS A 118 -2.24 -13.86 15.52
CA LYS A 118 -1.01 -14.40 16.14
C LYS A 118 0.25 -13.70 15.64
N VAL A 119 0.28 -13.30 14.38
CA VAL A 119 1.38 -12.51 13.80
C VAL A 119 1.45 -11.15 14.49
N LEU A 120 0.31 -10.46 14.59
CA LEU A 120 0.24 -9.13 15.19
C LEU A 120 0.61 -9.16 16.68
N SER A 121 0.21 -10.19 17.41
CA SER A 121 0.55 -10.39 18.82
C SER A 121 2.05 -10.61 19.06
N LEU A 122 2.75 -11.27 18.13
CA LEU A 122 4.20 -11.54 18.24
C LEU A 122 5.09 -10.39 17.76
N ALA A 123 4.51 -9.34 17.17
CA ALA A 123 5.23 -8.18 16.69
C ALA A 123 5.60 -7.26 17.88
N ARG A 124 6.90 -7.21 18.23
CA ARG A 124 7.39 -6.43 19.39
C ARG A 124 7.26 -4.92 19.24
N VAL A 125 7.39 -4.38 18.02
CA VAL A 125 7.56 -2.93 17.82
C VAL A 125 6.80 -2.50 16.57
N SER A 126 5.76 -1.71 16.83
CA SER A 126 5.08 -0.80 15.91
C SER A 126 4.31 -1.45 14.76
N LEU A 127 2.99 -1.46 14.93
CA LEU A 127 2.00 -1.57 13.86
C LEU A 127 1.91 -0.22 13.16
N PHE A 128 2.28 -0.15 11.89
CA PHE A 128 2.20 1.11 11.12
C PHE A 128 1.12 1.05 10.05
N SER A 129 0.25 2.05 9.98
CA SER A 129 -0.81 2.07 8.96
C SER A 129 -0.25 2.46 7.58
N THR A 130 -0.60 1.77 6.50
CA THR A 130 -0.10 2.09 5.14
C THR A 130 -0.95 3.14 4.43
N ALA A 131 -1.62 4.05 5.16
CA ALA A 131 -2.60 4.98 4.59
C ALA A 131 -2.04 5.77 3.39
N ALA A 132 -2.37 5.30 2.19
CA ALA A 132 -2.33 6.03 0.93
C ALA A 132 -3.65 6.81 0.85
N ALA A 133 -3.71 7.95 1.52
CA ALA A 133 -4.70 8.98 1.25
C ALA A 133 -3.99 10.32 1.34
N HIS A 134 -3.52 10.76 0.19
CA HIS A 134 -3.24 12.16 -0.07
C HIS A 134 -4.56 12.91 0.08
N THR A 135 -4.81 13.53 1.24
CA THR A 135 -5.57 14.79 1.20
C THR A 135 -4.58 15.82 0.65
N PRO A 136 -4.87 16.45 -0.50
CA PRO A 136 -4.06 17.59 -0.89
C PRO A 136 -4.13 18.61 0.26
N LYS A 137 -2.96 19.02 0.75
CA LYS A 137 -2.84 20.17 1.64
C LYS A 137 -3.57 21.32 0.92
N PRO A 138 -4.59 21.98 1.49
CA PRO A 138 -5.17 23.14 0.83
C PRO A 138 -4.01 24.10 0.57
N ARG A 139 -3.85 24.51 -0.70
CA ARG A 139 -2.89 25.56 -1.04
C ARG A 139 -3.29 26.76 -0.20
N ALA A 140 -2.42 27.16 0.72
CA ALA A 140 -2.53 28.45 1.36
C ALA A 140 -2.44 29.50 0.25
N GLY A 141 -3.47 30.34 0.13
CA GLY A 141 -3.47 31.53 -0.70
C GLY A 141 -3.88 31.33 -2.15
N LEU A 142 -5.18 31.31 -2.41
CA LEU A 142 -5.74 32.10 -3.51
C LEU A 142 -6.74 33.04 -2.85
N ALA A 143 -6.34 34.30 -2.79
CA ALA A 143 -7.15 35.39 -2.28
C ALA A 143 -8.50 35.41 -2.99
N HIS A 144 -9.53 35.79 -2.23
CA HIS A 144 -10.87 36.07 -2.71
C HIS A 144 -10.80 36.99 -3.94
N ALA A 145 -11.25 36.51 -5.09
CA ALA A 145 -11.74 37.38 -6.14
C ALA A 145 -13.22 37.59 -5.85
N GLU A 146 -13.54 38.77 -5.31
CA GLU A 146 -14.91 39.25 -5.22
C GLU A 146 -15.53 39.24 -6.62
N THR A 147 -16.61 38.49 -6.80
CA THR A 147 -17.42 38.56 -8.00
C THR A 147 -18.17 39.90 -7.97
N PRO A 148 -18.01 40.82 -8.93
CA PRO A 148 -18.88 41.98 -9.01
C PRO A 148 -20.30 41.50 -9.34
N GLY A 149 -21.26 41.96 -8.54
CA GLY A 149 -22.68 41.63 -8.69
C GLY A 149 -23.25 42.09 -10.05
N PRO A 150 -24.40 41.52 -10.47
CA PRO A 150 -24.98 41.84 -11.77
C PRO A 150 -25.46 43.30 -11.84
N GLU A 151 -25.01 43.99 -12.88
CA GLU A 151 -25.39 45.36 -13.24
C GLU A 151 -26.90 45.43 -13.59
N PRO A 152 -27.67 46.44 -13.13
CA PRO A 152 -29.08 46.54 -13.46
C PRO A 152 -29.29 46.92 -14.93
N ALA A 153 -30.20 46.19 -15.59
CA ALA A 153 -30.54 46.37 -16.99
C ALA A 153 -31.05 47.79 -17.30
N ARG A 154 -30.48 48.42 -18.34
CA ARG A 154 -30.93 49.71 -18.89
C ARG A 154 -32.26 49.53 -19.64
N PRO A 155 -33.18 50.52 -19.58
CA PRO A 155 -34.45 50.45 -20.30
C PRO A 155 -34.26 50.59 -21.81
N ALA A 156 -34.96 49.74 -22.57
CA ALA A 156 -35.00 49.77 -24.04
C ALA A 156 -35.65 51.08 -24.52
N PHE A 157 -34.89 51.89 -25.25
CA PHE A 157 -35.39 53.10 -25.88
C PHE A 157 -36.19 52.75 -27.13
N ALA A 158 -37.46 53.17 -27.15
CA ALA A 158 -38.34 53.06 -28.31
C ALA A 158 -37.89 54.02 -29.43
N GLY A 159 -37.57 53.47 -30.59
CA GLY A 159 -37.26 54.23 -31.81
C GLY A 159 -38.22 53.83 -32.93
N ARG A 160 -39.22 54.67 -33.18
CA ARG A 160 -40.14 54.59 -34.32
C ARG A 160 -39.48 55.11 -35.61
N HIS A 161 -40.10 54.72 -36.73
CA HIS A 161 -40.26 55.42 -38.02
C HIS A 161 -39.53 54.90 -39.28
N ARG A 162 -40.35 54.23 -40.11
CA ARG A 162 -40.76 54.54 -41.50
C ARG A 162 -39.72 54.56 -42.65
N GLY A 163 -40.09 53.84 -43.72
CA GLY A 163 -39.82 54.17 -45.13
C GLY A 163 -39.45 52.92 -45.96
N VAL A 164 -40.29 52.26 -46.77
CA VAL A 164 -41.02 52.64 -48.02
C VAL A 164 -40.20 52.38 -49.31
N TRP A 165 -40.61 51.31 -50.05
CA TRP A 165 -40.56 51.03 -51.53
C TRP A 165 -39.18 50.74 -52.18
N ARG A 166 -38.96 49.87 -53.21
CA ARG A 166 -39.65 49.24 -54.38
C ARG A 166 -38.97 47.86 -54.66
N ARG A 167 -39.60 46.74 -55.10
CA ARG A 167 -40.19 46.27 -56.40
C ARG A 167 -39.18 45.88 -57.53
N TYR A 168 -39.47 44.72 -58.17
CA TYR A 168 -38.88 44.02 -59.35
C TYR A 168 -37.67 43.10 -59.05
N HIS A 169 -37.55 41.86 -59.54
CA HIS A 169 -38.22 41.10 -60.60
C HIS A 169 -38.89 39.81 -60.11
#